data_AF-A0A651DTJ6-F1
#
_entry.id   AF-A0A651DTJ6-F1
#
_cell.length_a   1.000
_cell.length_b   1.000
_cell.length_c   1.000
_cell.angle_alpha   90.00
_cell.angle_beta   90.00
_cell.angle_gamma   90.00
#
_symmetry.space_group_name_H-M   'P 1'
#
loop_
_entity.id
_entity.type
_entity.pdbx_description
1 polymer ?
#
loop_
_entity_poly.entity_id
_entity_poly.type
_entity_poly.pdbx_seq_one_letter_code
_entity_poly.pdbx_strand_id
1 'polypeptide(L)'
;ITDPFAQSYALSAIAGAFFVLDSSAAMELLEELLQVAQQITEPSSQSRALSSITTTVRQMGDEDIARTLLGQLQPIAQQVRDSFILRDLAIFHAFHGDWFTALRILRTCLESDRLSAFATILTYHAEQERPQLIEGPVVLDVAATVEPSGAVQLQVTLQSPDRDCDRHADWWEVLSEEGDLLDRYLITEPHGFEKPFSTEKVMKVDVSQPIIIRAHFSAPVNSQTYYSPPSGIYYGPSTVINSHYSTQAMKGRLDQLDSFRSIRLSPYFASQVEGPGDQPQDCSGEGGDAA
;
A
#
# COMPACT_ATOMS: atom_id res chain seq x y z
N ILE A 1 -2.03 1.27 33.42
CA ILE A 1 -2.59 -0.08 33.21
C ILE A 1 -1.49 -1.08 33.59
N THR A 2 -1.71 -2.02 34.51
CA THR A 2 -0.67 -2.97 34.95
C THR A 2 -0.86 -4.39 34.44
N ASP A 3 -2.07 -4.73 33.99
CA ASP A 3 -2.38 -6.02 33.37
C ASP A 3 -1.80 -6.10 31.94
N PRO A 4 -0.92 -7.08 31.64
CA PRO A 4 -0.30 -7.22 30.31
C PRO A 4 -1.30 -7.31 29.16
N PHE A 5 -2.43 -7.99 29.37
CA PHE A 5 -3.46 -8.12 28.35
C PHE A 5 -4.12 -6.77 28.05
N ALA A 6 -4.57 -6.06 29.09
CA ALA A 6 -5.14 -4.71 28.95
C ALA A 6 -4.14 -3.70 28.39
N GLN A 7 -2.85 -3.81 28.72
CA GLN A 7 -1.79 -3.01 28.10
C GLN A 7 -1.72 -3.28 26.59
N SER A 8 -1.62 -4.56 26.18
CA SER A 8 -1.57 -4.90 24.75
C SER A 8 -2.79 -4.39 23.99
N TYR A 9 -3.98 -4.47 24.58
CA TYR A 9 -5.21 -3.98 23.96
C TYR A 9 -5.22 -2.47 23.81
N ALA A 10 -4.80 -1.73 24.84
CA ALA A 10 -4.68 -0.28 24.78
C ALA A 10 -3.67 0.15 23.71
N LEU A 11 -2.50 -0.51 23.64
CA LEU A 11 -1.49 -0.24 22.63
C LEU A 11 -2.03 -0.49 21.21
N SER A 12 -2.72 -1.62 20.99
CA SER A 12 -3.36 -1.92 19.70
C SER A 12 -4.40 -0.87 19.32
N ALA A 13 -5.20 -0.38 20.27
CA ALA A 13 -6.19 0.66 20.02
C ALA A 13 -5.55 2.00 19.65
N ILE A 14 -4.46 2.39 20.33
CA ILE A 14 -3.70 3.60 20.00
C ILE A 14 -3.04 3.43 18.62
N ALA A 15 -2.40 2.29 18.36
CA ALA A 15 -1.81 1.91 17.07
C ALA A 15 -2.82 2.02 15.89
N GLY A 16 -4.08 1.62 16.12
CA GLY A 16 -5.14 1.79 15.13
C GLY A 16 -5.60 3.23 14.90
N ALA A 17 -5.31 4.16 15.81
CA ALA A 17 -5.73 5.56 15.72
C ALA A 17 -4.75 6.46 14.95
N PHE A 18 -3.56 5.94 14.58
CA PHE A 18 -2.52 6.72 13.90
C PHE A 18 -2.94 7.25 12.53
N PHE A 19 -3.89 6.60 11.85
CA PHE A 19 -4.36 7.03 10.52
C PHE A 19 -5.12 8.37 10.54
N VAL A 20 -5.37 8.95 11.71
CA VAL A 20 -6.01 10.27 11.89
C VAL A 20 -4.96 11.36 12.22
N LEU A 21 -3.70 10.98 12.49
CA LEU A 21 -2.63 11.89 12.90
C LEU A 21 -1.73 12.28 11.71
N ASP A 22 -1.07 13.43 11.82
CA ASP A 22 0.02 13.77 10.89
C ASP A 22 1.26 12.88 11.12
N SER A 23 2.10 12.75 10.10
CA SER A 23 3.23 11.80 10.09
C SER A 23 4.26 12.04 11.21
N SER A 24 4.44 13.29 11.65
CA SER A 24 5.37 13.63 12.74
C SER A 24 4.85 13.20 14.11
N ALA A 25 3.60 13.54 14.45
CA ALA A 25 3.00 13.14 15.71
C ALA A 25 2.81 11.61 15.78
N ALA A 26 2.57 10.99 14.62
CA ALA A 26 2.52 9.55 14.47
C ALA A 26 3.86 8.86 14.79
N MET A 27 4.99 9.46 14.43
CA MET A 27 6.28 8.82 14.71
C MET A 27 6.65 8.90 16.20
N GLU A 28 6.47 10.06 16.85
CA GLU A 28 6.77 10.24 18.28
C GLU A 28 5.96 9.28 19.16
N LEU A 29 4.66 9.17 18.92
CA LEU A 29 3.81 8.25 19.66
C LEU A 29 4.16 6.78 19.39
N LEU A 30 4.64 6.44 18.19
CA LEU A 30 5.04 5.07 17.87
C LEU A 30 6.25 4.61 18.69
N GLU A 31 7.23 5.49 18.91
CA GLU A 31 8.40 5.19 19.75
C GLU A 31 7.99 4.91 21.20
N GLU A 32 7.09 5.72 21.75
CA GLU A 32 6.54 5.51 23.09
C GLU A 32 5.80 4.17 23.20
N LEU A 33 4.94 3.86 22.23
CA LEU A 33 4.20 2.59 22.19
C LEU A 33 5.14 1.39 22.10
N LEU A 34 6.21 1.50 21.29
CA LEU A 34 7.19 0.45 21.14
C LEU A 34 7.90 0.17 22.47
N GLN A 35 8.30 1.22 23.19
CA GLN A 35 8.93 1.08 24.50
C GLN A 35 8.01 0.36 25.50
N VAL A 36 6.72 0.71 25.53
CA VAL A 36 5.75 0.05 26.40
C VAL A 36 5.51 -1.39 25.98
N ALA A 37 5.36 -1.67 24.68
CA ALA A 37 5.20 -3.02 24.15
C ALA A 37 6.38 -3.93 24.53
N GLN A 38 7.61 -3.43 24.47
CA GLN A 38 8.82 -4.17 24.84
C GLN A 38 8.88 -4.50 26.34
N GLN A 39 8.24 -3.71 27.20
CA GLN A 39 8.17 -3.94 28.65
C GLN A 39 7.07 -4.95 29.05
N ILE A 40 6.20 -5.37 28.13
CA ILE A 40 5.19 -6.39 28.41
C ILE A 40 5.89 -7.73 28.66
N THR A 41 5.70 -8.26 29.87
CA THR A 41 6.38 -9.48 30.32
C THR A 41 5.73 -10.77 29.80
N GLU A 42 4.41 -10.74 29.53
CA GLU A 42 3.68 -11.89 29.02
C GLU A 42 3.86 -12.02 27.50
N PRO A 43 4.50 -13.09 26.99
CA PRO A 43 4.88 -13.20 25.58
C PRO A 43 3.71 -13.10 24.62
N SER A 44 2.54 -13.64 24.98
CA SER A 44 1.34 -13.60 24.15
C SER A 44 0.83 -12.16 23.96
N SER A 45 0.84 -11.37 25.05
CA SER A 45 0.44 -9.97 25.05
C SER A 45 1.48 -9.08 24.35
N GLN A 46 2.77 -9.36 24.57
CA GLN A 46 3.88 -8.68 23.91
C GLN A 46 3.83 -8.88 22.39
N SER A 47 3.64 -10.12 21.93
CA SER A 47 3.53 -10.47 20.51
C SER A 47 2.38 -9.71 19.83
N ARG A 48 1.22 -9.63 20.48
CA ARG A 48 0.05 -8.90 19.98
C ARG A 48 0.31 -7.39 19.87
N ALA A 49 0.92 -6.79 20.90
CA ALA A 49 1.24 -5.37 20.90
C ALA A 49 2.24 -5.03 19.79
N LEU A 50 3.35 -5.76 19.70
CA LEU A 50 4.37 -5.57 18.66
C LEU A 50 3.80 -5.81 17.25
N SER A 51 2.96 -6.82 17.06
CA SER A 51 2.29 -7.07 15.76
C SER A 51 1.41 -5.90 15.33
N SER A 52 0.68 -5.29 16.27
CA SER A 52 -0.18 -4.14 16.00
C SER A 52 0.64 -2.90 15.59
N ILE A 53 1.70 -2.61 16.35
CA ILE A 53 2.64 -1.51 16.04
C ILE A 53 3.29 -1.75 14.67
N THR A 54 3.80 -2.96 14.43
CA THR A 54 4.43 -3.33 13.15
C THR A 54 3.47 -3.14 11.97
N THR A 55 2.21 -3.53 12.12
CA THR A 55 1.19 -3.34 11.07
C THR A 55 0.95 -1.86 10.79
N THR A 56 0.93 -1.04 11.84
CA THR A 56 0.76 0.41 11.73
C THR A 56 1.94 1.04 10.98
N VAL A 57 3.18 0.72 11.36
CA VAL A 57 4.39 1.17 10.65
C VAL A 57 4.35 0.81 9.17
N ARG A 58 3.99 -0.43 8.84
CA ARG A 58 3.83 -0.88 7.44
C ARG A 58 2.77 -0.09 6.70
N GLN A 59 1.65 0.22 7.35
CA GLN A 59 0.58 1.01 6.76
C GLN A 59 0.98 2.47 6.55
N MET A 60 1.89 3.00 7.35
CA MET A 60 2.50 4.32 7.14
C MET A 60 3.57 4.33 6.03
N GLY A 61 4.03 3.16 5.58
CA GLY A 61 4.99 3.02 4.48
C GLY A 61 6.47 3.00 4.91
N ASP A 62 6.77 3.00 6.21
CA ASP A 62 8.14 2.89 6.70
C ASP A 62 8.60 1.43 6.76
N GLU A 63 9.06 0.92 5.61
CA GLU A 63 9.46 -0.48 5.46
C GLU A 63 10.71 -0.86 6.28
N ASP A 64 11.60 0.09 6.59
CA ASP A 64 12.83 -0.20 7.31
C ASP A 64 12.58 -0.37 8.82
N ILE A 65 11.74 0.50 9.41
CA ILE A 65 11.27 0.30 10.78
C ILE A 65 10.43 -0.98 10.84
N ALA A 66 9.53 -1.20 9.87
CA ALA A 66 8.70 -2.41 9.83
C ALA A 66 9.55 -3.68 9.82
N ARG A 67 10.60 -3.74 8.98
CA ARG A 67 11.51 -4.89 8.91
C ARG A 67 12.23 -5.13 10.23
N THR A 68 12.65 -4.06 10.90
CA THR A 68 13.28 -4.14 12.23
C THR A 68 12.33 -4.73 13.27
N LEU A 69 11.09 -4.22 13.32
CA LEU A 69 10.06 -4.71 14.25
C LEU A 69 9.65 -6.16 13.98
N LEU A 70 9.55 -6.57 12.72
CA LEU A 70 9.28 -7.96 12.35
C LEU A 70 10.38 -8.91 12.82
N GLY A 71 11.64 -8.48 12.76
CA GLY A 71 12.77 -9.23 13.31
C GLY A 71 12.66 -9.47 14.82
N GLN A 72 12.16 -8.48 15.57
CA GLN A 72 11.88 -8.59 17.00
C GLN A 72 10.65 -9.46 17.29
N LEU A 73 9.60 -9.33 16.47
CA LEU A 73 8.34 -10.06 16.63
C LEU A 73 8.47 -11.56 16.34
N GLN A 74 9.27 -11.93 15.35
CA GLN A 74 9.39 -13.31 14.87
C GLN A 74 9.73 -14.35 15.96
N PRO A 75 10.78 -14.19 16.81
CA PRO A 75 11.10 -15.17 17.84
C PRO A 75 9.97 -15.30 18.88
N ILE A 76 9.30 -14.19 19.22
CA ILE A 76 8.19 -14.18 20.17
C ILE A 76 7.00 -14.93 19.59
N ALA A 77 6.62 -14.63 18.35
CA ALA A 77 5.53 -15.31 17.64
C ALA A 77 5.77 -16.82 17.51
N GLN A 78 7.02 -17.24 17.27
CA GLN A 78 7.41 -18.65 17.25
C GLN A 78 7.30 -19.30 18.64
N GLN A 79 7.71 -18.60 19.70
CA GLN A 79 7.61 -19.09 21.08
C GLN A 79 6.15 -19.34 21.49
N VAL A 80 5.25 -18.40 21.20
CA VAL A 80 3.83 -18.51 21.56
C VAL A 80 3.00 -19.32 20.55
N ARG A 81 3.61 -19.70 19.42
CA ARG A 81 2.98 -20.43 18.31
C ARG A 81 1.74 -19.71 17.77
N ASP A 82 1.81 -18.39 17.66
CA ASP A 82 0.72 -17.59 17.10
C ASP A 82 0.72 -17.74 15.57
N SER A 83 -0.09 -18.68 15.09
CA SER A 83 -0.20 -19.00 13.66
C SER A 83 -0.57 -17.80 12.80
N PHE A 84 -1.38 -16.88 13.32
CA PHE A 84 -1.83 -15.69 12.61
C PHE A 84 -0.68 -14.70 12.39
N ILE A 85 0.09 -14.41 13.45
CA ILE A 85 1.26 -13.52 13.33
C ILE A 85 2.34 -14.16 12.46
N LEU A 86 2.55 -15.47 12.61
CA LEU A 86 3.49 -16.22 11.77
C LEU A 86 3.11 -16.20 10.29
N ARG A 87 1.81 -16.27 9.97
CA ARG A 87 1.31 -16.10 8.59
C ARG A 87 1.69 -14.74 8.02
N ASP A 88 1.46 -13.66 8.76
CA ASP A 88 1.74 -12.30 8.29
C ASP A 88 3.24 -12.04 8.13
N LEU A 89 4.05 -12.57 9.05
CA LEU A 89 5.52 -12.60 8.91
C LEU A 89 5.95 -13.32 7.63
N ALA A 90 5.35 -14.48 7.33
CA ALA A 90 5.69 -15.22 6.13
C ALA A 90 5.30 -14.49 4.83
N ILE A 91 4.12 -13.85 4.81
CA ILE A 91 3.70 -13.01 3.67
C ILE A 91 4.71 -11.88 3.46
N PHE A 92 5.13 -11.20 4.53
CA PHE A 92 6.13 -10.13 4.45
C PHE A 92 7.46 -10.62 3.88
N HIS A 93 7.99 -11.73 4.39
CA HIS A 93 9.22 -12.34 3.90
C HIS A 93 9.14 -12.67 2.41
N ALA A 94 8.01 -13.26 1.97
CA ALA A 94 7.78 -13.58 0.57
C ALA A 94 7.74 -12.34 -0.32
N PHE A 95 7.06 -11.26 0.11
CA PHE A 95 7.01 -9.99 -0.64
C PHE A 95 8.39 -9.33 -0.77
N HIS A 96 9.31 -9.63 0.16
CA HIS A 96 10.70 -9.17 0.14
C HIS A 96 11.68 -10.17 -0.50
N GLY A 97 11.17 -11.23 -1.13
CA GLY A 97 12.00 -12.23 -1.83
C GLY A 97 12.65 -13.28 -0.92
N ASP A 98 12.44 -13.26 0.40
CA ASP A 98 12.88 -14.33 1.32
C ASP A 98 11.85 -15.48 1.37
N TRP A 99 11.70 -16.13 0.22
CA TRP A 99 10.79 -17.27 0.02
C TRP A 99 11.11 -18.43 0.96
N PHE A 100 12.39 -18.65 1.28
CA PHE A 100 12.81 -19.76 2.12
C PHE A 100 12.34 -19.57 3.56
N THR A 101 12.54 -18.38 4.14
CA THR A 101 12.03 -18.07 5.47
C THR A 101 10.51 -18.11 5.50
N ALA A 102 9.84 -17.53 4.49
CA ALA A 102 8.39 -17.57 4.38
C ALA A 102 7.86 -19.02 4.43
N LEU A 103 8.35 -19.90 3.55
CA LEU A 103 7.92 -21.30 3.49
C LEU A 103 8.23 -22.07 4.77
N ARG A 104 9.36 -21.79 5.42
CA ARG A 104 9.72 -22.40 6.70
C ARG A 104 8.73 -22.02 7.79
N ILE A 105 8.34 -20.74 7.87
CA ILE A 105 7.36 -20.26 8.84
C ILE A 105 5.99 -20.90 8.55
N LEU A 106 5.53 -20.88 7.30
CA LEU A 106 4.22 -21.43 6.91
C LEU A 106 4.05 -22.93 7.21
N ARG A 107 5.13 -23.71 7.27
CA ARG A 107 5.06 -25.13 7.68
C ARG A 107 4.66 -25.31 9.15
N THR A 108 4.78 -24.27 9.97
CA THR A 108 4.43 -24.27 11.40
C THR A 108 3.05 -23.67 11.68
N CYS A 109 2.43 -23.03 10.68
CA CYS A 109 1.10 -22.44 10.79
C CYS A 109 -0.01 -23.50 10.72
N LEU A 110 -1.18 -23.14 11.26
CA LEU A 110 -2.45 -23.81 11.01
C LEU A 110 -2.74 -23.85 9.50
N GLU A 111 -3.45 -24.88 9.06
CA GLU A 111 -3.73 -25.09 7.64
C GLU A 111 -4.49 -23.93 7.00
N SER A 112 -5.48 -23.36 7.69
CA SER A 112 -6.25 -22.21 7.22
C SER A 112 -5.37 -20.98 6.97
N ASP A 113 -4.47 -20.67 7.91
CA ASP A 113 -3.55 -19.54 7.80
C ASP A 113 -2.53 -19.79 6.68
N ARG A 114 -2.02 -21.01 6.60
CA ARG A 114 -1.09 -21.42 5.55
C ARG A 114 -1.70 -21.27 4.15
N LEU A 115 -2.94 -21.74 3.97
CA LEU A 115 -3.66 -21.61 2.70
C LEU A 115 -3.93 -20.14 2.34
N SER A 116 -4.35 -19.34 3.32
CA SER A 116 -4.55 -17.91 3.14
C SER A 116 -3.25 -17.20 2.72
N ALA A 117 -2.12 -17.50 3.37
CA ALA A 117 -0.83 -16.94 2.96
C ALA A 117 -0.43 -17.35 1.55
N PHE A 118 -0.58 -18.63 1.18
CA PHE A 118 -0.27 -19.07 -0.18
C PHE A 118 -1.10 -18.36 -1.22
N ALA A 119 -2.41 -18.17 -0.99
CA ALA A 119 -3.27 -17.40 -1.88
C ALA A 119 -2.74 -15.97 -2.04
N THR A 120 -2.50 -15.26 -0.93
CA THR A 120 -1.98 -13.88 -0.95
C THR A 120 -0.64 -13.77 -1.66
N ILE A 121 0.28 -14.71 -1.38
CA ILE A 121 1.62 -14.73 -1.96
C ILE A 121 1.58 -15.01 -3.47
N LEU A 122 0.78 -15.99 -3.89
CA LEU A 122 0.63 -16.33 -5.31
C LEU A 122 -0.06 -15.23 -6.10
N THR A 123 -1.08 -14.59 -5.52
CA THR A 123 -1.74 -13.42 -6.12
C THR A 123 -0.74 -12.29 -6.30
N TYR A 124 0.03 -11.94 -5.25
CA TYR A 124 1.06 -10.91 -5.36
C TYR A 124 2.10 -11.24 -6.43
N HIS A 125 2.60 -12.48 -6.46
CA HIS A 125 3.56 -12.88 -7.48
C HIS A 125 2.97 -12.79 -8.90
N ALA A 126 1.72 -13.24 -9.08
CA ALA A 126 1.04 -13.13 -10.37
C ALA A 126 0.87 -11.68 -10.82
N GLU A 127 0.53 -10.77 -9.92
CA GLU A 127 0.44 -9.33 -10.20
C GLU A 127 1.81 -8.71 -10.54
N GLN A 128 2.89 -9.14 -9.90
CA GLN A 128 4.24 -8.66 -10.24
C GLN A 128 4.68 -9.10 -11.64
N GLU A 129 4.36 -10.34 -12.02
CA GLU A 129 4.67 -10.87 -13.36
C GLU A 129 3.72 -10.31 -14.44
N ARG A 130 2.47 -10.02 -14.08
CA ARG A 130 1.42 -9.51 -14.96
C ARG A 130 0.54 -8.48 -14.24
N PRO A 131 0.97 -7.20 -14.19
CA PRO A 131 0.21 -6.13 -13.54
C PRO A 131 -1.21 -5.96 -14.10
N GLN A 132 -1.45 -6.43 -15.33
CA GLN A 132 -2.76 -6.44 -15.99
C GLN A 132 -3.83 -7.26 -15.27
N LEU A 133 -3.43 -8.14 -14.32
CA LEU A 133 -4.35 -8.93 -13.50
C LEU A 133 -4.99 -8.12 -12.36
N ILE A 134 -4.49 -6.90 -12.10
CA ILE A 134 -5.01 -6.04 -11.04
C ILE A 134 -6.33 -5.42 -11.49
N GLU A 135 -7.37 -5.51 -10.65
CA GLU A 135 -8.71 -5.01 -10.94
C GLU A 135 -8.87 -3.49 -10.78
N GLY A 136 -7.86 -2.71 -11.19
CA GLY A 136 -7.85 -1.24 -11.19
C GLY A 136 -6.78 -0.69 -12.12
N PRO A 137 -6.65 0.64 -12.22
CA PRO A 137 -5.66 1.26 -13.10
C PRO A 137 -4.25 0.96 -12.58
N VAL A 138 -3.37 0.54 -13.49
CA VAL A 138 -1.98 0.20 -13.20
C VAL A 138 -1.04 0.99 -14.10
N VAL A 139 0.10 1.36 -13.53
CA VAL A 139 1.21 1.95 -14.27
C VAL A 139 2.08 0.81 -14.80
N LEU A 140 2.15 0.70 -16.13
CA LEU A 140 2.89 -0.37 -16.83
C LEU A 140 4.31 0.05 -17.19
N ASP A 141 4.51 1.31 -17.57
CA ASP A 141 5.81 1.83 -17.98
C ASP A 141 5.93 3.33 -17.74
N VAL A 142 7.17 3.78 -17.53
CA VAL A 142 7.54 5.19 -17.29
C VAL A 142 8.74 5.52 -18.16
N ALA A 143 8.55 6.44 -19.10
CA ALA A 143 9.62 6.98 -19.91
C ALA A 143 9.76 8.49 -19.66
N ALA A 144 10.97 9.02 -19.75
CA ALA A 144 11.21 10.44 -19.53
C ALA A 144 12.28 10.99 -20.46
N THR A 145 12.10 12.23 -20.90
CA THR A 145 13.13 13.02 -21.59
C THR A 145 13.37 14.31 -20.84
N VAL A 146 14.64 14.61 -20.52
CA VAL A 146 15.02 15.87 -19.88
C VAL A 146 15.30 16.91 -20.96
N GLU A 147 14.51 17.98 -20.95
CA GLU A 147 14.71 19.12 -21.85
C GLU A 147 15.93 19.96 -21.42
N PRO A 148 16.55 20.72 -22.36
CA PRO A 148 17.61 21.67 -22.02
C PRO A 148 17.20 22.74 -20.99
N SER A 149 15.89 23.00 -20.86
CA SER A 149 15.30 23.92 -19.89
C SER A 149 15.35 23.40 -18.44
N GLY A 150 15.68 22.11 -18.25
CA GLY A 150 15.55 21.39 -16.99
C GLY A 150 14.13 20.87 -16.72
N ALA A 151 13.18 21.08 -17.65
CA ALA A 151 11.87 20.43 -17.59
C ALA A 151 11.98 18.95 -17.99
N VAL A 152 11.11 18.12 -17.44
CA VAL A 152 11.01 16.71 -17.77
C VAL A 152 9.72 16.48 -18.53
N GLN A 153 9.81 15.95 -19.74
CA GLN A 153 8.67 15.37 -20.45
C GLN A 153 8.54 13.92 -20.00
N LEU A 154 7.54 13.66 -19.14
CA LEU A 154 7.24 12.36 -18.58
C LEU A 154 6.13 11.70 -19.40
N GLN A 155 6.38 10.49 -19.88
CA GLN A 155 5.39 9.63 -20.51
C GLN A 155 5.05 8.48 -19.56
N VAL A 156 3.76 8.32 -19.28
CA VAL A 156 3.25 7.27 -18.40
C VAL A 156 2.33 6.37 -19.21
N THR A 157 2.67 5.08 -19.27
CA THR A 157 1.84 4.06 -19.91
C THR A 157 1.00 3.37 -18.84
N LEU A 158 -0.32 3.43 -19.02
CA LEU A 158 -1.32 2.88 -18.11
C LEU A 158 -2.07 1.74 -18.76
N GLN A 159 -2.63 0.87 -17.94
CA GLN A 159 -3.77 0.04 -18.31
C GLN A 159 -4.82 0.15 -17.24
N SER A 160 -6.08 0.24 -17.64
CA SER A 160 -7.20 0.30 -16.71
C SER A 160 -8.34 -0.61 -17.19
N PRO A 161 -8.99 -1.35 -16.28
CA PRO A 161 -10.18 -2.15 -16.58
C PRO A 161 -11.43 -1.25 -16.54
N ASP A 162 -11.46 -0.26 -17.43
CA ASP A 162 -12.57 0.68 -17.51
C ASP A 162 -13.84 -0.02 -17.97
N ARG A 163 -15.01 0.49 -17.56
CA ARG A 163 -16.31 -0.07 -17.96
C ARG A 163 -17.21 0.97 -18.62
N ASP A 164 -17.21 2.18 -18.06
CA ASP A 164 -18.05 3.30 -18.44
C ASP A 164 -17.60 4.53 -17.63
N CYS A 165 -18.33 5.62 -17.76
CA CYS A 165 -18.17 6.83 -16.97
C CYS A 165 -18.23 6.60 -15.45
N ASP A 166 -18.81 5.50 -14.95
CA ASP A 166 -18.86 5.22 -13.52
C ASP A 166 -17.56 4.58 -13.01
N ARG A 167 -16.77 3.94 -13.88
CA ARG A 167 -15.57 3.20 -13.52
C ARG A 167 -14.50 3.34 -14.60
N HIS A 168 -13.65 4.35 -14.44
CA HIS A 168 -12.57 4.67 -15.37
C HIS A 168 -11.34 5.28 -14.68
N ALA A 169 -10.16 5.17 -15.31
CA ALA A 169 -8.95 5.85 -14.84
C ALA A 169 -9.10 7.38 -14.96
N ASP A 170 -8.94 8.04 -13.82
CA ASP A 170 -9.25 9.45 -13.60
C ASP A 170 -8.01 10.35 -13.71
N TRP A 171 -6.94 9.95 -13.03
CA TRP A 171 -5.66 10.65 -13.06
C TRP A 171 -4.53 9.70 -12.69
N TRP A 172 -3.32 10.15 -12.95
CA TRP A 172 -2.13 9.63 -12.29
C TRP A 172 -1.37 10.77 -11.64
N GLU A 173 -0.61 10.45 -10.61
CA GLU A 173 0.14 11.43 -9.84
C GLU A 173 1.56 10.96 -9.57
N VAL A 174 2.44 11.94 -9.36
CA VAL A 174 3.83 11.76 -9.02
C VAL A 174 4.02 12.22 -7.58
N LEU A 175 4.55 11.32 -6.76
CA LEU A 175 4.74 11.52 -5.33
C LEU A 175 6.22 11.39 -4.97
N SER A 176 6.63 12.06 -3.89
CA SER A 176 7.89 11.75 -3.21
C SER A 176 7.81 10.41 -2.46
N GLU A 177 8.92 9.93 -1.90
CA GLU A 177 8.91 8.74 -1.04
C GLU A 177 8.15 8.98 0.27
N GLU A 178 8.06 10.22 0.71
CA GLU A 178 7.34 10.68 1.90
C GLU A 178 5.84 10.85 1.63
N GLY A 179 5.41 10.73 0.36
CA GLY A 179 4.01 10.86 -0.05
C GLY A 179 3.58 12.30 -0.32
N ASP A 180 4.51 13.23 -0.52
CA ASP A 180 4.19 14.59 -0.95
C ASP A 180 3.81 14.61 -2.44
N LEU A 181 2.79 15.38 -2.79
CA LEU A 181 2.38 15.56 -4.19
C LEU A 181 3.38 16.44 -4.94
N LEU A 182 4.09 15.84 -5.90
CA LEU A 182 5.02 16.55 -6.77
C LEU A 182 4.27 17.11 -7.99
N ASP A 183 3.42 16.29 -8.62
CA ASP A 183 2.54 16.72 -9.71
C ASP A 183 1.41 15.71 -9.98
N ARG A 184 0.39 16.11 -10.75
CA ARG A 184 -0.77 15.29 -11.16
C ARG A 184 -1.15 15.53 -12.62
N TYR A 185 -1.56 14.49 -13.33
CA TYR A 185 -2.12 14.60 -14.68
C TYR A 185 -3.53 14.05 -14.71
N LEU A 186 -4.49 14.89 -15.11
CA LEU A 186 -5.89 14.49 -15.26
C LEU A 186 -6.10 13.84 -16.62
N ILE A 187 -6.75 12.67 -16.62
CA ILE A 187 -7.11 11.94 -17.83
C ILE A 187 -8.52 12.37 -18.22
N THR A 188 -8.61 13.23 -19.24
CA THR A 188 -9.90 13.78 -19.69
C THR A 188 -10.38 13.18 -21.01
N GLU A 189 -9.53 12.41 -21.69
CA GLU A 189 -9.87 11.76 -22.96
C GLU A 189 -10.47 10.37 -22.71
N PRO A 190 -11.52 9.98 -23.44
CA PRO A 190 -12.03 8.61 -23.39
C PRO A 190 -10.93 7.65 -23.86
N HIS A 191 -10.55 6.72 -22.99
CA HIS A 191 -9.60 5.67 -23.34
C HIS A 191 -10.32 4.35 -23.59
N GLY A 192 -9.80 3.59 -24.55
CA GLY A 192 -10.47 2.37 -25.04
C GLY A 192 -10.34 1.23 -24.04
N PHE A 193 -11.45 0.55 -23.77
CA PHE A 193 -11.53 -0.57 -22.84
C PHE A 193 -10.33 -1.53 -22.93
N GLU A 194 -9.71 -1.78 -21.77
CA GLU A 194 -8.71 -2.84 -21.49
C GLU A 194 -7.39 -2.79 -22.27
N LYS A 195 -7.16 -1.77 -23.11
CA LYS A 195 -5.89 -1.63 -23.85
C LYS A 195 -4.94 -0.67 -23.14
N PRO A 196 -3.62 -0.96 -23.15
CA PRO A 196 -2.65 0.02 -22.71
C PRO A 196 -2.72 1.31 -23.51
N PHE A 197 -2.61 2.45 -22.82
CA PHE A 197 -2.53 3.78 -23.41
C PHE A 197 -1.44 4.60 -22.72
N SER A 198 -0.91 5.62 -23.40
CA SER A 198 0.16 6.47 -22.87
C SER A 198 -0.30 7.92 -22.82
N THR A 199 0.11 8.60 -21.75
CA THR A 199 -0.14 10.04 -21.55
C THR A 199 1.19 10.75 -21.35
N GLU A 200 1.25 12.04 -21.66
CA GLU A 200 2.46 12.84 -21.53
C GLU A 200 2.22 14.13 -20.76
N LYS A 201 3.16 14.48 -19.88
CA LYS A 201 3.17 15.74 -19.15
C LYS A 201 4.57 16.32 -19.08
N VAL A 202 4.68 17.63 -19.30
CA VAL A 202 5.89 18.39 -18.99
C VAL A 202 5.80 18.91 -17.55
N MET A 203 6.81 18.61 -16.74
CA MET A 203 6.84 18.96 -15.32
C MET A 203 8.25 19.32 -14.85
N LYS A 204 8.34 19.99 -13.68
CA LYS A 204 9.61 20.27 -13.01
C LYS A 204 9.71 19.41 -11.77
N VAL A 205 10.62 18.43 -11.79
CA VAL A 205 10.86 17.50 -10.70
C VAL A 205 12.36 17.21 -10.64
N ASP A 206 12.87 16.99 -9.44
CA ASP A 206 14.25 16.53 -9.27
C ASP A 206 14.38 15.11 -9.84
N VAL A 207 15.26 14.94 -10.82
CA VAL A 207 15.44 13.66 -11.51
C VAL A 207 16.27 12.65 -10.70
N SER A 208 16.99 13.12 -9.69
CA SER A 208 17.93 12.33 -8.90
C SER A 208 17.29 11.63 -7.70
N GLN A 209 16.15 12.14 -7.23
CA GLN A 209 15.38 11.54 -6.14
C GLN A 209 14.46 10.42 -6.66
N PRO A 210 14.20 9.39 -5.85
CA PRO A 210 13.15 8.43 -6.16
C PRO A 210 11.78 9.11 -6.16
N ILE A 211 10.97 8.77 -7.15
CA ILE A 211 9.57 9.17 -7.26
C ILE A 211 8.68 7.93 -7.31
N ILE A 212 7.42 8.13 -6.94
CA ILE A 212 6.37 7.11 -7.01
C ILE A 212 5.28 7.61 -7.95
N ILE A 213 4.90 6.80 -8.92
CA ILE A 213 3.81 7.09 -9.86
C ILE A 213 2.70 6.08 -9.63
N ARG A 214 1.50 6.56 -9.29
CA ARG A 214 0.30 5.73 -9.10
C ARG A 214 -0.88 6.29 -9.87
N ALA A 215 -1.79 5.40 -10.28
CA ALA A 215 -2.98 5.74 -11.03
C ALA A 215 -4.24 5.58 -10.17
N HIS A 216 -5.21 6.46 -10.42
CA HIS A 216 -6.46 6.58 -9.70
C HIS A 216 -7.66 6.31 -10.62
N PHE A 217 -8.77 6.00 -9.98
CA PHE A 217 -9.97 5.41 -10.54
C PHE A 217 -11.20 6.12 -9.96
N SER A 218 -12.16 6.40 -10.83
CA SER A 218 -13.40 7.09 -10.45
C SER A 218 -14.20 6.34 -9.38
N ALA A 219 -14.14 5.00 -9.42
CA ALA A 219 -14.77 4.12 -8.45
C ALA A 219 -13.74 3.53 -7.47
N PRO A 220 -14.15 3.24 -6.23
CA PRO A 220 -13.32 2.46 -5.32
C PRO A 220 -12.89 1.14 -5.96
N VAL A 221 -11.57 0.93 -6.07
CA VAL A 221 -10.99 -0.27 -6.70
C VAL A 221 -11.21 -1.50 -5.82
N ASN A 222 -11.33 -1.29 -4.50
CA ASN A 222 -11.47 -2.36 -3.52
C ASN A 222 -12.45 -1.95 -2.42
N SER A 223 -13.58 -2.66 -2.30
CA SER A 223 -14.26 -2.78 -1.00
C SER A 223 -13.63 -3.93 -0.22
N GLN A 224 -12.30 -3.93 -0.06
CA GLN A 224 -11.68 -4.93 0.82
C GLN A 224 -12.07 -4.57 2.24
N THR A 225 -13.04 -5.31 2.78
CA THR A 225 -13.16 -5.48 4.22
C THR A 225 -11.80 -6.03 4.66
N TYR A 226 -10.97 -5.20 5.28
CA TYR A 226 -9.84 -5.72 6.04
C TYR A 226 -10.49 -6.67 7.05
N TYR A 227 -10.35 -7.98 6.82
CA TYR A 227 -10.91 -8.98 7.71
C TYR A 227 -10.41 -8.62 9.10
N SER A 228 -11.32 -8.18 9.97
CA SER A 228 -11.04 -8.13 11.40
C SER A 228 -10.54 -9.53 11.75
N PRO A 229 -9.28 -9.68 12.18
CA PRO A 229 -8.78 -11.00 12.48
C PRO A 229 -9.66 -11.61 13.58
N PRO A 230 -9.91 -12.92 13.58
CA PRO A 230 -10.80 -13.59 14.52
C PRO A 230 -10.23 -13.71 15.95
N SER A 231 -9.34 -12.80 16.34
CA SER A 231 -8.96 -12.57 17.73
C SER A 231 -9.52 -11.21 18.12
N GLY A 232 -9.99 -11.02 19.35
CA GLY A 232 -10.62 -9.77 19.85
C GLY A 232 -9.72 -8.52 19.87
N ILE A 233 -8.98 -8.28 18.78
CA ILE A 233 -8.29 -7.06 18.41
C ILE A 233 -9.35 -6.19 17.73
N TYR A 234 -9.92 -5.27 18.49
CA TYR A 234 -10.74 -4.20 17.95
C TYR A 234 -9.80 -3.24 17.20
N TYR A 235 -9.53 -3.54 15.93
CA TYR A 235 -9.41 -2.45 14.98
C TYR A 235 -10.77 -1.76 15.00
N GLY A 236 -10.81 -0.43 15.10
CA GLY A 236 -12.04 0.34 14.92
C GLY A 236 -12.84 -0.13 13.70
N PRO A 237 -14.12 0.26 13.60
CA PRO A 237 -15.09 -0.31 12.65
C PRO A 237 -14.40 -0.55 11.32
N SER A 238 -14.45 -1.79 10.80
CA SER A 238 -13.83 -2.21 9.54
C SER A 238 -13.91 -1.08 8.54
N THR A 239 -12.86 -0.26 8.48
CA THR A 239 -12.87 0.91 7.64
C THR A 239 -12.67 0.31 6.28
N VAL A 240 -13.77 0.21 5.54
CA VAL A 240 -13.69 0.00 4.11
C VAL A 240 -12.88 1.18 3.62
N ILE A 241 -11.59 0.97 3.39
CA ILE A 241 -10.78 1.95 2.73
C ILE A 241 -11.25 1.88 1.29
N ASN A 242 -12.20 2.75 0.94
CA ASN A 242 -12.60 2.98 -0.43
C ASN A 242 -11.42 3.68 -1.11
N SER A 243 -10.34 2.93 -1.40
CA SER A 243 -9.22 3.47 -2.15
C SER A 243 -9.69 3.63 -3.59
N HIS A 244 -9.68 4.86 -4.07
CA HIS A 244 -9.91 5.20 -5.46
C HIS A 244 -8.70 4.84 -6.34
N TYR A 245 -7.76 4.04 -5.85
CA TYR A 245 -6.56 3.65 -6.60
C TYR A 245 -6.27 2.17 -6.42
N SER A 246 -5.57 1.59 -7.39
CA SER A 246 -5.00 0.26 -7.23
C SER A 246 -3.86 0.34 -6.21
N THR A 247 -3.63 -0.71 -5.42
CA THR A 247 -2.46 -0.73 -4.53
C THR A 247 -1.14 -0.79 -5.31
N GLN A 248 -1.15 -0.75 -6.65
CA GLN A 248 0.04 -0.78 -7.48
C GLN A 248 0.52 0.62 -7.83
N ALA A 249 1.84 0.77 -7.80
CA ALA A 249 2.53 1.95 -8.29
C ALA A 249 3.85 1.54 -8.94
N MET A 250 4.47 2.47 -9.65
CA MET A 250 5.86 2.35 -10.10
C MET A 250 6.73 3.30 -9.30
N LYS A 251 7.84 2.78 -8.78
CA LYS A 251 8.86 3.58 -8.07
C LYS A 251 10.16 3.52 -8.83
N GLY A 252 10.85 4.66 -8.98
CA GLY A 252 12.07 4.78 -9.80
C GLY A 252 12.69 6.17 -9.71
N ARG A 253 13.84 6.35 -10.36
CA ARG A 253 14.49 7.66 -10.53
C ARG A 253 14.47 8.03 -12.01
N LEU A 254 14.24 9.30 -12.31
CA LEU A 254 14.12 9.76 -13.71
C LEU A 254 15.46 9.83 -14.42
N ASP A 255 16.57 9.96 -13.69
CA ASP A 255 17.94 9.87 -14.20
C ASP A 255 18.39 8.41 -14.46
N GLN A 256 17.58 7.42 -14.05
CA GLN A 256 17.87 5.99 -14.17
C GLN A 256 16.57 5.21 -14.43
N LEU A 257 16.06 5.28 -15.66
CA LEU A 257 14.74 4.73 -16.02
C LEU A 257 14.62 3.20 -15.80
N ASP A 258 15.73 2.45 -15.92
CA ASP A 258 15.78 1.02 -15.62
C ASP A 258 15.62 0.70 -14.11
N SER A 259 15.68 1.72 -13.25
CA SER A 259 15.38 1.57 -11.83
C SER A 259 13.88 1.52 -11.52
N PHE A 260 12.99 1.77 -12.49
CA PHE A 260 11.56 1.69 -12.26
C PHE A 260 11.11 0.25 -12.04
N ARG A 261 10.41 0.02 -10.93
CA ARG A 261 9.85 -1.28 -10.56
C ARG A 261 8.44 -1.11 -10.01
N SER A 262 7.60 -2.10 -10.25
CA SER A 262 6.29 -2.16 -9.61
C SER A 262 6.47 -2.35 -8.10
N ILE A 263 5.71 -1.60 -7.34
CA ILE A 263 5.61 -1.71 -5.88
C ILE A 263 4.14 -1.80 -5.49
N ARG A 264 3.89 -2.34 -4.30
CA ARG A 264 2.57 -2.31 -3.68
C ARG A 264 2.56 -1.27 -2.57
N LEU A 265 1.67 -0.28 -2.67
CA LEU A 265 1.48 0.78 -1.69
C LEU A 265 0.43 0.38 -0.65
N SER A 266 0.62 0.87 0.58
CA SER A 266 -0.43 0.89 1.58
C SER A 266 -1.62 1.74 1.10
N PRO A 267 -2.88 1.33 1.36
CA PRO A 267 -4.06 2.16 1.10
C PRO A 267 -4.10 3.50 1.87
N TYR A 268 -3.17 3.73 2.80
CA TYR A 268 -3.04 4.98 3.55
C TYR A 268 -1.90 5.87 3.05
N PHE A 269 -0.98 5.32 2.24
CA PHE A 269 0.15 6.07 1.72
C PHE A 269 -0.34 7.25 0.89
N ALA A 270 0.13 8.46 1.20
CA ALA A 270 -0.27 9.69 0.52
C ALA A 270 -1.79 9.93 0.43
N SER A 271 -2.59 9.35 1.33
CA SER A 271 -4.06 9.50 1.29
C SER A 271 -4.52 10.95 1.51
N GLN A 272 -3.70 11.77 2.16
CA GLN A 272 -3.95 13.19 2.35
C GLN A 272 -3.98 14.01 1.06
N VAL A 273 -3.38 13.52 -0.03
CA VAL A 273 -3.34 14.25 -1.31
C VAL A 273 -4.47 13.84 -2.25
N GLU A 274 -5.32 12.88 -1.86
CA GLU A 274 -6.43 12.38 -2.69
C GLU A 274 -7.65 13.32 -2.69
N GLY A 275 -7.91 13.98 -1.57
CA GLY A 275 -9.01 14.95 -1.42
C GLY A 275 -8.74 16.39 -1.91
N PRO A 276 -7.52 16.94 -1.81
CA PRO A 276 -7.21 18.30 -2.27
C PRO A 276 -6.82 18.37 -3.75
N GLY A 277 -7.38 19.34 -4.50
CA GLY A 277 -6.88 19.75 -5.82
C GLY A 277 -7.90 19.66 -6.96
N ASP A 278 -7.40 19.81 -8.19
CA ASP A 278 -8.19 19.61 -9.41
C ASP A 278 -8.60 18.13 -9.48
N GLN A 279 -9.89 17.87 -9.34
CA GLN A 279 -10.48 16.56 -9.60
C GLN A 279 -10.90 16.51 -11.08
N PRO A 280 -10.89 15.33 -11.71
CA PRO A 280 -11.46 15.17 -13.04
C PRO A 280 -12.89 15.71 -13.06
N GLN A 281 -13.25 16.36 -14.16
CA GLN A 281 -14.66 16.68 -14.38
C GLN A 281 -15.44 15.38 -14.60
N ASP A 282 -16.70 15.37 -14.20
CA ASP A 282 -17.62 14.25 -14.49
C ASP A 282 -17.47 13.83 -15.95
N CYS A 283 -17.19 12.54 -16.13
CA CYS A 283 -16.99 11.92 -17.42
C CYS A 283 -18.22 12.24 -18.30
N SER A 284 -18.04 13.06 -19.34
CA SER A 284 -19.13 13.46 -20.24
C SER A 284 -19.34 12.35 -21.26
N GLY A 285 -20.00 11.27 -20.83
CA GLY A 285 -20.42 10.19 -21.71
C GLY A 285 -21.32 10.75 -22.82
N GLU A 286 -21.00 10.40 -24.06
CA GLU A 286 -21.93 10.54 -25.18
C GLU A 286 -23.23 9.80 -24.80
N GLY A 287 -24.21 10.56 -24.31
CA GLY A 287 -25.59 10.15 -24.33
C GLY A 287 -25.92 9.86 -25.78
N GLY A 288 -26.02 8.57 -26.10
CA GLY A 288 -26.30 8.09 -27.44
C GLY A 288 -27.59 8.72 -27.96
N ASP A 289 -27.45 9.61 -28.94
CA ASP A 289 -28.48 9.89 -29.92
C ASP A 289 -28.08 9.18 -31.22
N ALA A 290 -28.72 8.04 -31.51
CA ALA A 290 -28.98 7.58 -32.87
C ALA A 290 -29.99 6.42 -32.89
N ALA A 291 -31.25 6.79 -33.18
CA ALA A 291 -32.31 6.10 -33.93
C ALA A 291 -32.85 4.73 -33.46
#